data_AF-N2AD25-F1
#
_entry.id   AF-N2AD25-F1
#
_cell.length_a   1.000
_cell.length_b   1.000
_cell.length_c   1.000
_cell.angle_alpha   90.00
_cell.angle_beta   90.00
_cell.angle_gamma   90.00
#
_symmetry.space_group_name_H-M   'P 1'
#
loop_
_entity.id
_entity.type
_entity.pdbx_description
1 polymer ?
#
loop_
_entity_poly.entity_id
_entity_poly.type
_entity_poly.pdbx_seq_one_letter_code
_entity_poly.pdbx_strand_id
1 'polypeptide(L)' 'MRVQRPKGTVDILPENSGSWEKVEETARNFFKRANYREISTPSFE' A
#
# COMPACT_ATOMS: atom_id res chain seq x y z
N MET A 1 -15.54 0.01 -27.31
CA MET A 1 -15.87 0.45 -25.93
C MET A 1 -14.56 0.76 -25.23
N ARG A 2 -14.39 1.96 -24.65
CA ARG A 2 -13.14 2.34 -23.98
C ARG A 2 -13.23 1.90 -22.52
N VAL A 3 -12.32 1.05 -22.07
CA VAL A 3 -12.30 0.54 -20.68
C VAL A 3 -11.98 1.71 -19.75
N GLN A 4 -12.70 1.78 -18.63
CA GLN A 4 -12.55 2.79 -17.59
C GLN A 4 -12.33 2.09 -16.25
N ARG A 5 -11.66 2.77 -15.32
CA ARG A 5 -11.46 2.24 -13.97
C ARG A 5 -12.80 2.02 -13.26
N PRO A 6 -12.96 0.95 -12.46
CA PRO A 6 -14.12 0.78 -11.60
C PRO A 6 -14.31 1.96 -10.64
N LYS A 7 -15.56 2.31 -10.34
CA LYS A 7 -15.85 3.33 -9.33
C LYS A 7 -15.26 2.92 -7.98
N GLY A 8 -14.62 3.85 -7.28
CA GLY A 8 -13.95 3.59 -6.00
C GLY A 8 -12.48 3.14 -6.14
N THR A 9 -11.96 3.01 -7.36
CA THR A 9 -10.54 2.76 -7.62
C THR A 9 -9.86 4.01 -8.20
N VAL A 10 -8.57 4.15 -7.95
CA VAL A 10 -7.72 5.19 -8.52
C VAL A 10 -6.36 4.59 -8.86
N ASP A 11 -5.81 5.00 -10.01
CA ASP A 11 -4.48 4.59 -10.43
C ASP A 11 -3.43 5.39 -9.65
N ILE A 12 -2.55 4.69 -8.94
CA ILE A 12 -1.40 5.31 -8.29
C ILE A 12 -0.25 5.30 -9.30
N LEU A 13 0.00 6.47 -9.89
CA LEU A 13 1.10 6.68 -10.83
C LEU A 13 2.43 6.92 -10.08
N PRO A 14 3.59 6.70 -10.72
CA PRO A 14 4.91 6.86 -10.08
C PRO A 14 5.14 8.23 -9.42
N GLU A 15 4.61 9.29 -10.02
CA GLU A 15 4.64 10.65 -9.45
C GLU A 15 3.91 10.79 -8.10
N ASN A 16 2.95 9.89 -7.82
CA ASN A 16 2.14 9.87 -6.61
C ASN A 16 2.51 8.72 -5.65
N SER A 17 3.29 7.72 -6.09
CA SER A 17 3.61 6.53 -5.28
C SER A 17 4.57 6.85 -4.13
N GLY A 18 5.46 7.83 -4.29
CA GLY A 18 6.50 8.13 -3.30
C GLY A 18 5.96 8.50 -1.91
N SER A 19 4.80 9.13 -1.83
CA SER A 19 4.14 9.42 -0.55
C SER A 19 3.68 8.15 0.18
N TRP A 20 3.18 7.16 -0.57
CA TRP A 20 2.76 5.87 -0.02
C TRP A 20 3.95 5.04 0.43
N GLU A 21 4.99 4.95 -0.39
CA GLU A 21 6.24 4.26 -0.05
C GLU A 21 6.85 4.80 1.25
N LYS A 22 6.86 6.13 1.41
CA LYS A 22 7.34 6.78 2.64
C LYS A 22 6.54 6.39 3.88
N VAL A 23 5.21 6.32 3.77
CA VAL A 23 4.33 5.92 4.86
C VAL A 23 4.58 4.47 5.24
N GLU A 24 4.65 3.58 4.26
CA GLU A 24 4.93 2.15 4.47
C GLU A 24 6.30 1.92 5.11
N GLU A 25 7.34 2.60 4.64
CA GLU A 25 8.69 2.50 5.20
C GLU A 25 8.72 2.97 6.66
N THR A 26 8.05 4.09 6.95
CA THR A 26 7.96 4.63 8.31
C THR A 26 7.29 3.64 9.26
N ALA A 27 6.16 3.05 8.86
CA ALA A 27 5.45 2.06 9.64
C ALA A 27 6.29 0.78 9.84
N ARG A 28 6.87 0.25 8.76
CA ARG A 28 7.72 -0.95 8.78
C ARG A 28 8.90 -0.79 9.73
N ASN A 29 9.59 0.35 9.67
CA ASN A 29 10.72 0.65 10.54
C ASN A 29 10.31 0.79 12.01
N PHE A 30 9.17 1.42 12.28
CA PHE A 30 8.63 1.56 13.63
C PHE A 30 8.32 0.20 14.25
N PHE A 31 7.56 -0.65 13.57
CA PHE A 31 7.17 -1.98 14.07
C PHE A 31 8.35 -2.93 14.21
N LYS A 32 9.31 -2.86 13.28
CA LYS A 32 10.57 -3.63 13.37
C LYS A 32 11.36 -3.28 14.64
N ARG A 33 11.46 -1.99 14.98
CA ARG A 33 12.14 -1.53 16.21
C ARG A 33 11.42 -1.98 17.49
N ALA A 34 10.10 -2.14 17.42
CA ALA A 34 9.29 -2.67 18.50
C ALA A 34 9.22 -4.22 18.51
N ASN A 35 10.05 -4.89 17.71
CA ASN A 35 10.16 -6.36 17.62
C ASN A 35 8.89 -7.09 17.15
N TYR A 36 8.05 -6.41 16.37
CA TYR A 36 6.91 -7.03 15.69
C TYR A 36 7.34 -7.62 14.34
N ARG A 37 6.61 -8.66 13.91
CA ARG A 37 6.76 -9.29 12.59
C ARG A 37 5.54 -8.98 11.74
N GLU A 38 5.79 -8.68 10.47
CA GLU A 38 4.73 -8.50 9.48
C GLU A 38 4.08 -9.86 9.16
N ILE A 39 2.76 -9.85 8.96
CA ILE A 39 1.98 -10.99 8.50
C ILE A 39 1.08 -10.47 7.37
N SER A 40 1.00 -11.21 6.26
CA SER A 40 0.08 -10.91 5.16
C SER A 40 -0.93 -12.04 5.04
N THR A 41 -2.22 -11.70 5.14
CA THR A 41 -3.33 -12.64 4.96
C THR A 41 -3.88 -12.58 3.53
N PRO A 42 -4.63 -13.60 3.09
CA PRO A 42 -5.33 -13.55 1.81
C PRO A 42 -6.25 -12.33 1.70
N SER A 43 -6.43 -11.80 0.47
CA SER A 43 -7.29 -10.64 0.22
C SER A 43 -8.79 -10.94 0.35
N PHE A 44 -9.18 -12.20 0.34
CA PHE A 44 -10.54 -12.69 0.55
C PHE A 44 -10.50 -13.87 1.52
N GLU A 45 -11.51 -13.94 2.39
CA GLU A 45 -11.75 -15.08 3.29
C GLU A 45 -12.72 -16.08 2.66
#